data_AF-A0A7N8XWH7-F1
#
_entry.id   AF-A0A7N8XWH7-F1
#
_cell.length_a   1.000
_cell.length_b   1.000
_cell.length_c   1.000
_cell.angle_alpha   90.00
_cell.angle_beta   90.00
_cell.angle_gamma   90.00
#
_symmetry.space_group_name_H-M   'P 1'
#
loop_
_entity.id
_entity.type
_entity.pdbx_description
1 polymer ?
#
loop_
_entity_poly.entity_id
_entity_poly.type
_entity_poly.pdbx_seq_one_letter_code
_entity_poly.pdbx_strand_id
1 'polypeptide(L)'
;GRPLLCSNELYMNFSGLETVVGQYGETLEIPCNNGAIKAEDVLITKWKYVKGLPGDLLVRQKNQNISISATDEYKGRVSMAANSSLLLSAAKLTDQRTFTCMVVGGADITEYPVNVVIYKTPAGLEISDKVEELEIGRLTKLGTCIAEDANPAANITWLKNNIPLVADGKGISIQTSVVVDPATGLSTTSSILEYTAEREDTDAEFTCRTHHTMGGQIMSTSETFTITYSTENIVLHVIAQDPLIEGDNVTLKCVADGNPAPTSFNFHLKGELVKVENTDTYTITNVSRDTTGEYKCSLIDNPTLEASEDITVNYLDINLSPSGKIVKRAGETLDLNLLIDASGESKVSWTKDDVKLDKLPEFTKLTYSHSGRYVCKVMMGLLSREASFELVVEGAPVIRQLSKQHGEKGQYKVLICEAEGSPKPVVSWSINGTSLDESPFINGKITHKITVVPTANLTVSCTVTNDFGIDTRTINVSSRKYNMVGWSSPLSPFLIFPGTTGESNVAHSKKSLYQIFTYNNTLTTGESVIGQYVSVGIIDMKE
;
A
#
# COMPACT_ATOMS: atom_id res chain seq x y z
N GLY A 1 38.04 -74.17 16.56
CA GLY A 1 39.38 -74.29 17.17
C GLY A 1 39.75 -72.97 17.81
N ARG A 2 39.92 -73.00 19.14
CA ARG A 2 40.66 -72.08 20.02
C ARG A 2 40.37 -70.56 19.96
N PRO A 3 39.79 -69.99 21.03
CA PRO A 3 40.16 -68.64 21.46
C PRO A 3 41.56 -68.69 22.07
N LEU A 4 42.44 -67.78 21.68
CA LEU A 4 43.76 -67.58 22.27
C LEU A 4 43.64 -66.58 23.42
N LEU A 5 43.86 -67.11 24.62
CA LEU A 5 44.21 -66.40 25.84
C LEU A 5 45.54 -65.67 25.67
N CYS A 6 45.54 -64.37 25.94
CA CYS A 6 46.64 -63.57 26.49
C CYS A 6 45.93 -62.49 27.34
N SER A 7 46.28 -62.17 28.57
CA SER A 7 47.28 -62.65 29.52
C SER A 7 46.94 -61.89 30.80
N ASN A 8 47.06 -62.53 31.96
CA ASN A 8 46.97 -61.88 33.27
C ASN A 8 47.85 -60.63 33.30
N GLU A 9 47.25 -59.44 33.29
CA GLU A 9 47.90 -58.28 33.87
C GLU A 9 47.61 -58.28 35.36
N LEU A 10 48.70 -58.35 36.12
CA LEU A 10 48.74 -58.16 37.55
C LEU A 10 47.95 -56.90 37.90
N TYR A 11 46.92 -57.03 38.74
CA TYR A 11 46.41 -55.92 39.52
C TYR A 11 47.55 -55.39 40.38
N MET A 12 48.30 -54.40 39.87
CA MET A 12 49.02 -53.49 40.74
C MET A 12 47.98 -52.69 41.50
N ASN A 13 47.78 -53.05 42.76
CA ASN A 13 46.97 -52.31 43.72
C ASN A 13 47.69 -50.97 43.97
N PHE A 14 47.49 -49.99 43.09
CA PHE A 14 47.92 -48.62 43.32
C PHE A 14 46.95 -48.06 44.38
N SER A 15 47.34 -48.11 45.65
CA SER A 15 46.65 -47.35 46.69
C SER A 15 46.87 -45.87 46.37
N GLY A 16 45.93 -45.28 45.63
CA GLY A 16 45.94 -43.87 45.30
C GLY A 16 45.96 -43.05 46.59
N LEU A 17 46.83 -42.05 46.63
CA LEU A 17 46.87 -41.04 47.69
C LEU A 17 45.48 -40.38 47.80
N GLU A 18 44.86 -40.46 48.99
CA GLU A 18 43.54 -39.87 49.22
C GLU A 18 43.60 -38.36 48.94
N THR A 19 42.64 -37.82 48.18
CA THR A 19 42.60 -36.39 47.84
C THR A 19 41.34 -35.75 48.40
N VAL A 20 41.52 -34.68 49.16
CA VAL A 20 40.45 -33.87 49.71
C VAL A 20 40.38 -32.55 48.96
N VAL A 21 39.18 -32.18 48.57
CA VAL A 21 38.88 -30.95 47.85
C VAL A 21 38.29 -29.93 48.82
N GLY A 22 38.97 -28.79 48.98
CA GLY A 22 38.51 -27.67 49.81
C GLY A 22 38.12 -26.45 48.98
N GLN A 23 37.33 -25.57 49.57
CA GLN A 23 37.00 -24.26 49.01
C GLN A 23 37.87 -23.18 49.66
N TYR A 24 38.40 -22.26 48.85
CA TYR A 24 39.23 -21.15 49.34
C TYR A 24 38.46 -20.30 50.36
N GLY A 25 39.11 -19.99 51.49
CA GLY A 25 38.53 -19.20 52.58
C GLY A 25 37.66 -20.01 53.56
N GLU A 26 37.22 -21.21 53.18
CA GLU A 26 36.40 -22.08 54.03
C GLU A 26 37.24 -22.94 54.98
N THR A 27 36.58 -23.60 55.93
CA THR A 27 37.23 -24.59 56.81
C THR A 27 37.22 -25.97 56.15
N LEU A 28 38.40 -26.56 55.97
CA LEU A 28 38.58 -27.87 55.38
C LEU A 28 38.72 -28.95 56.44
N GLU A 29 37.94 -30.03 56.35
CA GLU A 29 38.12 -31.24 57.15
C GLU A 29 38.92 -32.28 56.35
N ILE A 30 40.12 -32.60 56.85
CA ILE A 30 41.03 -33.58 56.26
C ILE A 30 40.92 -34.85 57.10
N PRO A 31 40.40 -35.96 56.55
CA PRO A 31 40.11 -37.15 57.33
C PRO A 31 41.38 -37.84 57.77
N CYS A 32 41.35 -38.42 58.98
CA CYS A 32 42.42 -39.28 59.46
C CYS A 32 41.96 -40.74 59.45
N ASN A 33 42.72 -41.63 58.79
CA ASN A 33 42.59 -43.09 58.89
C ASN A 33 41.24 -43.67 58.41
N ASN A 34 40.22 -42.86 58.09
CA ASN A 34 38.90 -43.29 57.59
C ASN A 34 38.27 -44.47 58.35
N GLY A 35 38.57 -44.59 59.65
CA GLY A 35 38.09 -45.66 60.51
C GLY A 35 38.85 -46.98 60.43
N ALA A 36 40.04 -47.05 59.81
CA ALA A 36 40.83 -48.29 59.74
C ALA A 36 41.38 -48.75 61.11
N ILE A 37 41.51 -47.83 62.08
CA ILE A 37 41.78 -48.13 63.49
C ILE A 37 40.64 -47.51 64.30
N LYS A 38 40.02 -48.31 65.17
CA LYS A 38 38.91 -47.83 66.00
C LYS A 38 39.41 -46.76 66.97
N ALA A 39 38.59 -45.74 67.20
CA ALA A 39 38.95 -44.61 68.06
C ALA A 39 39.35 -45.03 69.49
N GLU A 40 38.85 -46.17 69.99
CA GLU A 40 39.20 -46.75 71.29
C GLU A 40 40.64 -47.28 71.39
N ASP A 41 41.20 -47.72 70.26
CA ASP A 41 42.53 -48.34 70.16
C ASP A 41 43.64 -47.34 69.82
N VAL A 42 43.25 -46.10 69.44
CA VAL A 42 44.19 -45.02 69.12
C VAL A 42 44.83 -44.48 70.40
N LEU A 43 46.14 -44.62 70.52
CA LEU A 43 46.94 -44.08 71.62
C LEU A 43 47.41 -42.65 71.33
N ILE A 44 47.86 -42.39 70.11
CA ILE A 44 48.37 -41.09 69.67
C ILE A 44 47.87 -40.83 68.24
N THR A 45 47.32 -39.64 68.00
CA THR A 45 47.10 -39.08 66.66
C THR A 45 47.97 -37.86 66.50
N LYS A 46 48.79 -37.82 65.45
CA LYS A 46 49.65 -36.69 65.12
C LYS A 46 49.46 -36.29 63.66
N TRP A 47 49.28 -35.00 63.40
CA TRP A 47 49.25 -34.45 62.05
C TRP A 47 50.58 -33.75 61.74
N LYS A 48 51.13 -34.05 60.57
CA LYS A 48 52.30 -33.38 59.99
C LYS A 48 51.99 -32.96 58.55
N TYR A 49 52.77 -32.02 58.01
CA TYR A 49 52.82 -31.74 56.57
C TYR A 49 54.28 -31.78 56.11
N VAL A 50 54.50 -31.99 54.81
CA VAL A 50 55.85 -31.98 54.23
C VAL A 50 55.99 -30.78 53.28
N LYS A 51 56.93 -29.88 53.59
CA LYS A 51 57.37 -28.81 52.67
C LYS A 51 58.90 -28.77 52.64
N GLY A 52 59.50 -29.76 51.97
CA GLY A 52 60.95 -29.98 52.03
C GLY A 52 61.41 -30.57 53.38
N LEU A 53 61.04 -29.94 54.50
CA LEU A 53 61.17 -30.48 55.86
C LEU A 53 59.77 -30.77 56.47
N PRO A 54 59.62 -31.81 57.32
CA PRO A 54 58.36 -32.10 57.99
C PRO A 54 58.04 -31.05 59.07
N GLY A 55 56.84 -30.46 59.01
CA GLY A 55 56.31 -29.57 60.04
C GLY A 55 55.20 -30.27 60.84
N ASP A 56 55.32 -30.25 62.17
CA ASP A 56 54.31 -30.83 63.08
C ASP A 56 53.17 -29.83 63.30
N LEU A 57 51.91 -30.27 63.14
CA LEU A 57 50.74 -29.40 63.26
C LEU A 57 50.10 -29.50 64.64
N LEU A 58 49.67 -30.70 65.00
CA LEU A 58 49.00 -30.98 66.26
C LEU A 58 49.14 -32.44 66.63
N VAL A 59 49.04 -32.73 67.93
CA VAL A 59 49.04 -34.08 68.46
C VAL A 59 48.02 -34.21 69.58
N ARG A 60 47.38 -35.38 69.65
CA ARG A 60 46.48 -35.78 70.74
C ARG A 60 46.92 -37.14 71.25
N GLN A 61 47.19 -37.22 72.54
CA GLN A 61 47.39 -38.48 73.24
C GLN A 61 46.07 -38.91 73.89
N LYS A 62 45.88 -40.21 74.07
CA LYS A 62 44.70 -40.78 74.73
C LYS A 62 44.50 -40.14 76.11
N ASN A 63 43.29 -39.64 76.37
CA ASN A 63 42.89 -38.94 77.60
C ASN A 63 43.64 -37.62 77.90
N GLN A 64 44.28 -37.01 76.91
CA GLN A 64 44.87 -35.67 77.02
C GLN A 64 44.19 -34.66 76.07
N ASN A 65 44.35 -33.38 76.40
CA ASN A 65 43.95 -32.29 75.51
C ASN A 65 44.85 -32.24 74.27
N ILE A 66 44.32 -31.68 73.19
CA ILE A 66 45.05 -31.49 71.93
C ILE A 66 46.15 -30.46 72.16
N SER A 67 47.40 -30.82 71.87
CA SER A 67 48.52 -29.87 71.85
C SER A 67 48.81 -29.47 70.41
N ILE A 68 48.74 -28.16 70.15
CA ILE A 68 49.04 -27.57 68.85
C ILE A 68 50.55 -27.29 68.80
N SER A 69 51.24 -27.93 67.84
CA SER A 69 52.67 -27.77 67.61
C SER A 69 52.99 -26.83 66.44
N ALA A 70 51.97 -26.38 65.71
CA ALA A 70 52.13 -25.48 64.56
C ALA A 70 52.72 -24.12 64.97
N THR A 71 53.91 -23.82 64.46
CA THR A 71 54.63 -22.55 64.72
C THR A 71 54.53 -21.54 63.57
N ASP A 72 54.18 -22.00 62.37
CA ASP A 72 54.31 -21.26 61.12
C ASP A 72 52.94 -20.71 60.62
N GLU A 73 52.69 -20.70 59.31
CA GLU A 73 51.45 -20.21 58.67
C GLU A 73 50.16 -20.90 59.16
N TYR A 74 50.30 -22.04 59.85
CA TYR A 74 49.22 -22.83 60.42
C TYR A 74 48.84 -22.46 61.87
N LYS A 75 49.64 -21.61 62.54
CA LYS A 75 49.37 -21.19 63.91
C LYS A 75 48.00 -20.51 64.01
N GLY A 76 47.11 -21.09 64.82
CA GLY A 76 45.74 -20.57 65.01
C GLY A 76 44.74 -20.93 63.90
N ARG A 77 45.17 -21.70 62.88
CA ARG A 77 44.30 -22.17 61.80
C ARG A 77 44.00 -23.67 61.84
N VAL A 78 44.73 -24.43 62.65
CA VAL A 78 44.56 -25.87 62.78
C VAL A 78 43.86 -26.23 64.09
N SER A 79 42.90 -27.11 63.99
CA SER A 79 42.25 -27.77 65.13
C SER A 79 41.94 -29.23 64.75
N MET A 80 41.45 -30.03 65.70
CA MET A 80 41.15 -31.43 65.42
C MET A 80 39.71 -31.75 65.80
N ALA A 81 39.01 -32.42 64.87
CA ALA A 81 37.65 -32.90 65.07
C ALA A 81 37.61 -34.12 66.00
N ALA A 82 36.40 -34.49 66.43
CA ALA A 82 36.19 -35.60 67.36
C ALA A 82 36.67 -36.96 66.80
N ASN A 83 36.56 -37.14 65.49
CA ASN A 83 37.00 -38.29 64.70
C ASN A 83 38.51 -38.27 64.35
N SER A 84 39.30 -37.37 64.95
CA SER A 84 40.72 -37.18 64.68
C SER A 84 41.06 -36.56 63.31
N SER A 85 40.07 -36.10 62.54
CA SER A 85 40.30 -35.31 61.33
C SER A 85 40.94 -33.96 61.66
N LEU A 86 41.82 -33.49 60.78
CA LEU A 86 42.42 -32.15 60.86
C LEU A 86 41.44 -31.12 60.29
N LEU A 87 41.06 -30.13 61.09
CA LEU A 87 40.28 -28.98 60.67
C LEU A 87 41.22 -27.82 60.38
N LEU A 88 41.28 -27.39 59.12
CA LEU A 88 42.09 -26.28 58.65
C LEU A 88 41.19 -25.10 58.27
N SER A 89 41.16 -24.03 59.07
CA SER A 89 40.36 -22.85 58.81
C SER A 89 41.00 -21.91 57.79
N ALA A 90 40.15 -21.18 57.05
CA ALA A 90 40.54 -20.19 56.06
C ALA A 90 41.49 -20.74 54.99
N ALA A 91 41.13 -21.85 54.34
CA ALA A 91 41.97 -22.54 53.37
C ALA A 91 42.52 -21.60 52.27
N LYS A 92 43.82 -21.70 51.97
CA LYS A 92 44.55 -20.87 50.98
C LYS A 92 45.21 -21.75 49.94
N LEU A 93 45.52 -21.21 48.76
CA LEU A 93 46.24 -21.98 47.74
C LEU A 93 47.62 -22.48 48.19
N THR A 94 48.27 -21.79 49.13
CA THR A 94 49.52 -22.29 49.74
C THR A 94 49.32 -23.60 50.51
N ASP A 95 48.11 -23.91 50.96
CA ASP A 95 47.78 -25.16 51.67
C ASP A 95 47.62 -26.36 50.73
N GLN A 96 47.73 -26.20 49.41
CA GLN A 96 47.73 -27.32 48.47
C GLN A 96 49.01 -28.14 48.60
N ARG A 97 48.98 -29.13 49.49
CA ARG A 97 50.09 -30.02 49.83
C ARG A 97 49.59 -31.31 50.46
N THR A 98 50.50 -32.23 50.71
CA THR A 98 50.21 -33.46 51.43
C THR A 98 50.27 -33.24 52.94
N PHE A 99 49.15 -33.48 53.61
CA PHE A 99 49.06 -33.62 55.06
C PHE A 99 49.08 -35.09 55.41
N THR A 100 49.74 -35.48 56.49
CA THR A 100 49.86 -36.88 56.88
C THR A 100 49.36 -37.07 58.30
N CYS A 101 48.34 -37.91 58.46
CA CYS A 101 47.92 -38.38 59.76
C CYS A 101 48.78 -39.57 60.17
N MET A 102 49.40 -39.49 61.34
CA MET A 102 50.11 -40.57 61.97
C MET A 102 49.27 -41.09 63.13
N VAL A 103 48.92 -42.37 63.09
CA VAL A 103 48.16 -43.03 64.14
C VAL A 103 49.02 -44.09 64.80
N VAL A 104 49.10 -44.05 66.12
CA VAL A 104 49.77 -45.07 66.94
C VAL A 104 48.71 -45.90 67.64
N GLY A 105 48.64 -47.20 67.33
CA GLY A 105 47.74 -48.17 67.93
C GLY A 105 48.53 -49.37 68.44
N GLY A 106 48.55 -49.60 69.75
CA GLY A 106 49.40 -50.64 70.35
C GLY A 106 50.89 -50.36 70.10
N ALA A 107 51.55 -51.23 69.33
CA ALA A 107 52.97 -51.12 68.96
C ALA A 107 53.19 -50.58 67.54
N ASP A 108 52.13 -50.43 66.74
CA ASP A 108 52.22 -50.06 65.33
C ASP A 108 52.04 -48.55 65.12
N ILE A 109 52.78 -48.02 64.14
CA ILE A 109 52.67 -46.64 63.67
C ILE A 109 52.26 -46.71 62.21
N THR A 110 51.13 -46.10 61.86
CA THR A 110 50.62 -46.06 60.48
C THR A 110 50.45 -44.61 60.01
N GLU A 111 50.90 -44.34 58.79
CA GLU A 111 50.79 -43.03 58.14
C GLU A 111 49.69 -43.05 57.07
N TYR A 112 48.79 -42.07 57.13
CA TYR A 112 47.70 -41.85 56.18
C TYR A 112 47.92 -40.50 55.51
N PRO A 113 48.66 -40.45 54.38
CA PRO A 113 48.89 -39.22 53.65
C PRO A 113 47.64 -38.84 52.84
N VAL A 114 47.29 -37.55 52.88
CA VAL A 114 46.12 -36.96 52.23
C VAL A 114 46.57 -35.73 51.45
N ASN A 115 46.32 -35.73 50.14
CA ASN A 115 46.58 -34.59 49.26
C ASN A 115 45.45 -33.58 49.37
N VAL A 116 45.78 -32.30 49.53
CA VAL A 116 44.79 -31.22 49.57
C VAL A 116 44.83 -30.43 48.26
N VAL A 117 43.67 -30.25 47.65
CA VAL A 117 43.46 -29.37 46.49
C VAL A 117 42.40 -28.33 46.86
N ILE A 118 42.65 -27.06 46.55
CA ILE A 118 41.78 -25.96 46.97
C ILE A 118 41.25 -25.24 45.75
N TYR A 119 39.93 -25.23 45.57
CA TYR A 119 39.28 -24.54 44.49
C TYR A 119 38.73 -23.19 44.95
N LYS A 120 38.73 -22.22 44.05
CA LYS A 120 37.99 -20.97 44.21
C LYS A 120 37.20 -20.70 42.95
N THR A 121 35.89 -20.55 43.09
CA THR A 121 35.02 -20.11 41.99
C THR A 121 35.20 -18.60 41.79
N PRO A 122 35.15 -18.10 40.55
CA PRO A 122 35.25 -16.66 40.31
C PRO A 122 34.09 -15.91 40.99
N ALA A 123 34.34 -14.67 41.40
CA ALA A 123 33.36 -13.85 42.13
C ALA A 123 32.14 -13.47 41.27
N GLY A 124 32.33 -13.31 39.96
CA GLY A 124 31.30 -12.94 39.00
C GLY A 124 31.87 -12.83 37.59
N LEU A 125 31.00 -12.47 36.64
CA LEU A 125 31.36 -12.18 35.25
C LEU A 125 30.76 -10.84 34.85
N GLU A 126 31.58 -9.95 34.30
CA GLU A 126 31.15 -8.64 33.81
C GLU A 126 31.78 -8.36 32.45
N ILE A 127 31.00 -7.77 31.54
CA ILE A 127 31.50 -7.19 30.29
C ILE A 127 31.83 -5.73 30.56
N SER A 128 33.10 -5.38 30.44
CA SER A 128 33.67 -4.03 30.65
C SER A 128 34.27 -3.48 29.35
N ASP A 129 34.61 -2.18 29.31
CA ASP A 129 35.23 -1.52 28.15
C ASP A 129 34.45 -1.76 26.85
N LYS A 130 33.14 -1.47 26.92
CA LYS A 130 32.15 -1.71 25.87
C LYS A 130 32.23 -0.63 24.79
N VAL A 131 32.01 -1.02 23.54
CA VAL A 131 31.79 -0.06 22.46
C VAL A 131 30.38 0.53 22.53
N GLU A 132 30.19 1.76 22.07
CA GLU A 132 28.86 2.40 21.98
C GLU A 132 28.07 1.86 20.78
N GLU A 133 28.73 1.72 19.63
CA GLU A 133 28.12 1.35 18.36
C GLU A 133 29.00 0.37 17.58
N LEU A 134 28.37 -0.53 16.81
CA LEU A 134 29.05 -1.48 15.95
C LEU A 134 28.76 -1.16 14.48
N GLU A 135 29.82 -0.83 13.73
CA GLU A 135 29.74 -0.56 12.29
C GLU A 135 29.78 -1.88 11.49
N ILE A 136 28.84 -2.05 10.56
CA ILE A 136 28.79 -3.27 9.71
C ILE A 136 30.06 -3.41 8.87
N GLY A 137 30.57 -4.63 8.78
CA GLY A 137 31.75 -4.96 7.96
C GLY A 137 33.09 -4.54 8.58
N ARG A 138 33.08 -3.91 9.75
CA ARG A 138 34.29 -3.52 10.48
C ARG A 138 34.47 -4.34 11.76
N LEU A 139 35.61 -5.03 11.85
CA LEU A 139 36.01 -5.77 13.06
C LEU A 139 36.32 -4.77 14.19
N THR A 140 35.48 -4.75 15.22
CA THR A 140 35.54 -3.76 16.31
C THR A 140 35.57 -4.47 17.66
N LYS A 141 36.36 -3.95 18.61
CA LYS A 141 36.35 -4.43 20.00
C LYS A 141 34.98 -4.17 20.61
N LEU A 142 34.19 -5.23 20.83
CA LEU A 142 32.86 -5.15 21.42
C LEU A 142 32.94 -4.93 22.93
N GLY A 143 33.82 -5.67 23.60
CA GLY A 143 33.99 -5.58 25.05
C GLY A 143 35.01 -6.58 25.60
N THR A 144 35.24 -6.47 26.90
CA THR A 144 36.15 -7.32 27.67
C THR A 144 35.40 -8.00 28.80
N CYS A 145 35.30 -9.32 28.76
CA CYS A 145 34.71 -10.12 29.84
C CYS A 145 35.79 -10.54 30.84
N ILE A 146 35.54 -10.35 32.14
CA ILE A 146 36.53 -10.61 33.20
C ILE A 146 35.95 -11.60 34.23
N ALA A 147 36.74 -12.63 34.55
CA ALA A 147 36.49 -13.61 35.61
C ALA A 147 37.62 -13.53 36.63
N GLU A 148 37.39 -12.84 37.75
CA GLU A 148 38.41 -12.60 38.76
C GLU A 148 38.53 -13.75 39.77
N ASP A 149 39.74 -13.90 40.32
CA ASP A 149 39.95 -14.60 41.58
C ASP A 149 39.61 -16.11 41.57
N ALA A 150 39.81 -16.80 40.45
CA ALA A 150 39.49 -18.22 40.30
C ALA A 150 40.71 -19.15 40.52
N ASN A 151 40.44 -20.36 41.01
CA ASN A 151 41.37 -21.49 40.95
C ASN A 151 40.64 -22.81 40.65
N PRO A 152 40.97 -23.53 39.57
CA PRO A 152 41.87 -23.13 38.48
C PRO A 152 41.29 -21.93 37.71
N ALA A 153 42.09 -21.35 36.81
CA ALA A 153 41.64 -20.27 35.93
C ALA A 153 40.34 -20.64 35.21
N ALA A 154 39.39 -19.71 35.19
CA ALA A 154 38.05 -19.92 34.65
C ALA A 154 38.08 -19.81 33.12
N ASN A 155 37.37 -20.69 32.40
CA ASN A 155 37.29 -20.60 30.94
C ASN A 155 36.12 -19.70 30.52
N ILE A 156 36.35 -18.67 29.71
CA ILE A 156 35.31 -17.73 29.26
C ILE A 156 34.85 -18.10 27.84
N THR A 157 33.55 -18.10 27.63
CA THR A 157 32.89 -18.32 26.33
C THR A 157 31.93 -17.17 26.07
N TRP A 158 32.07 -16.50 24.94
CA TRP A 158 31.13 -15.49 24.48
C TRP A 158 29.90 -16.13 23.84
N LEU A 159 28.73 -15.52 23.99
CA LEU A 159 27.49 -15.97 23.40
C LEU A 159 26.78 -14.79 22.73
N LYS A 160 26.22 -15.05 21.55
CA LYS A 160 25.27 -14.17 20.85
C LYS A 160 23.92 -14.88 20.84
N ASN A 161 22.88 -14.27 21.42
CA ASN A 161 21.54 -14.88 21.53
C ASN A 161 21.57 -16.29 22.14
N ASN A 162 22.37 -16.47 23.19
CA ASN A 162 22.64 -17.76 23.86
C ASN A 162 23.38 -18.82 23.02
N ILE A 163 23.87 -18.47 21.82
CA ILE A 163 24.66 -19.34 20.96
C ILE A 163 26.15 -19.03 21.17
N PRO A 164 26.99 -20.02 21.52
CA PRO A 164 28.42 -19.82 21.68
C PRO A 164 29.09 -19.29 20.40
N LEU A 165 29.86 -18.22 20.54
CA LEU A 165 30.70 -17.68 19.46
C LEU A 165 32.03 -18.44 19.40
N VAL A 166 32.49 -18.70 18.18
CA VAL A 166 33.78 -19.35 17.91
C VAL A 166 34.60 -18.42 17.06
N ALA A 167 35.87 -18.21 17.44
CA ALA A 167 36.79 -17.38 16.66
C ALA A 167 37.01 -18.00 15.28
N ASP A 168 36.76 -17.22 14.23
CA ASP A 168 36.92 -17.61 12.83
C ASP A 168 38.14 -16.95 12.18
N GLY A 169 38.77 -15.98 12.86
CA GLY A 169 39.91 -15.21 12.36
C GLY A 169 39.56 -14.20 11.26
N LYS A 170 38.26 -13.95 11.03
CA LYS A 170 37.76 -13.02 10.01
C LYS A 170 36.73 -12.05 10.61
N GLY A 171 35.57 -12.55 11.06
CA GLY A 171 34.50 -11.76 11.65
C GLY A 171 34.43 -11.81 13.18
N ILE A 172 35.12 -12.78 13.79
CA ILE A 172 35.12 -13.04 15.22
C ILE A 172 36.56 -13.30 15.66
N SER A 173 37.09 -12.42 16.51
CA SER A 173 38.39 -12.56 17.17
C SER A 173 38.19 -12.58 18.68
N ILE A 174 38.68 -13.65 19.33
CA ILE A 174 38.57 -13.85 20.78
C ILE A 174 39.98 -14.02 21.32
N GLN A 175 40.39 -13.11 22.20
CA GLN A 175 41.71 -13.12 22.81
C GLN A 175 41.58 -13.30 24.31
N THR A 176 42.13 -14.39 24.86
CA THR A 176 42.09 -14.71 26.28
C THR A 176 43.46 -14.51 26.93
N SER A 177 43.49 -13.85 28.08
CA SER A 177 44.69 -13.72 28.91
C SER A 177 44.38 -14.18 30.34
N VAL A 178 45.38 -14.75 30.99
CA VAL A 178 45.29 -15.19 32.40
C VAL A 178 46.42 -14.56 33.17
N VAL A 179 46.07 -13.83 34.23
CA VAL A 179 47.02 -13.20 35.14
C VAL A 179 46.89 -13.87 36.50
N VAL A 180 48.01 -14.32 37.07
CA VAL A 180 48.05 -14.92 38.40
C VAL A 180 48.51 -13.87 39.40
N ASP A 181 47.73 -13.68 40.46
CA ASP A 181 48.11 -12.82 41.58
C ASP A 181 49.30 -13.46 42.34
N PRO A 182 50.46 -12.79 42.41
CA PRO A 182 51.63 -13.32 43.10
C PRO A 182 51.44 -13.51 44.61
N ALA A 183 50.52 -12.78 45.25
CA ALA A 183 50.27 -12.86 46.69
C ALA A 183 49.35 -14.02 47.05
N THR A 184 48.27 -14.22 46.30
CA THR A 184 47.25 -15.25 46.61
C THR A 184 47.40 -16.53 45.79
N GLY A 185 48.05 -16.45 44.62
CA GLY A 185 48.12 -17.52 43.63
C GLY A 185 46.85 -17.67 42.78
N LEU A 186 45.85 -16.82 42.97
CA LEU A 186 44.57 -16.89 42.26
C LEU A 186 44.72 -16.35 40.84
N SER A 187 43.91 -16.86 39.92
CA SER A 187 43.93 -16.48 38.50
C SER A 187 42.76 -15.58 38.16
N THR A 188 43.05 -14.47 37.48
CA THR A 188 42.07 -13.62 36.80
C THR A 188 42.16 -13.89 35.31
N THR A 189 41.05 -14.32 34.71
CA THR A 189 40.94 -14.55 33.27
C THR A 189 40.20 -13.39 32.62
N SER A 190 40.80 -12.77 31.61
CA SER A 190 40.18 -11.73 30.79
C SER A 190 40.03 -12.23 29.35
N SER A 191 38.89 -11.96 28.73
CA SER A 191 38.62 -12.30 27.33
C SER A 191 38.13 -11.07 26.59
N ILE A 192 38.82 -10.69 25.52
CA ILE A 192 38.41 -9.62 24.61
C ILE A 192 37.69 -10.23 23.42
N LEU A 193 36.50 -9.72 23.10
CA LEU A 193 35.78 -10.04 21.87
C LEU A 193 35.89 -8.86 20.89
N GLU A 194 36.45 -9.12 19.73
CA GLU A 194 36.33 -8.28 18.55
C GLU A 194 35.35 -8.95 17.59
N TYR A 195 34.37 -8.18 17.11
CA TYR A 195 33.24 -8.68 16.36
C TYR A 195 32.91 -7.76 15.18
N THR A 196 32.61 -8.36 14.04
CA THR A 196 32.10 -7.67 12.84
C THR A 196 30.58 -7.83 12.82
N ALA A 197 29.85 -6.73 12.97
CA ALA A 197 28.39 -6.77 13.00
C ALA A 197 27.76 -7.04 11.64
N GLU A 198 26.60 -7.68 11.69
CA GLU A 198 25.69 -7.95 10.58
C GLU A 198 24.38 -7.16 10.75
N ARG A 199 23.58 -6.97 9.69
CA ARG A 199 22.31 -6.22 9.78
C ARG A 199 21.32 -6.89 10.72
N GLU A 200 21.38 -8.22 10.77
CA GLU A 200 20.55 -9.10 11.59
C GLU A 200 20.90 -9.04 13.08
N ASP A 201 22.02 -8.41 13.46
CA ASP A 201 22.44 -8.26 14.85
C ASP A 201 21.72 -7.12 15.58
N THR A 202 20.73 -6.49 14.93
CA THR A 202 19.82 -5.54 15.59
C THR A 202 19.12 -6.25 16.75
N ASP A 203 19.21 -5.68 17.94
CA ASP A 203 18.74 -6.25 19.20
C ASP A 203 19.41 -7.57 19.63
N ALA A 204 20.55 -7.93 19.01
CA ALA A 204 21.29 -9.11 19.43
C ALA A 204 21.87 -8.93 20.85
N GLU A 205 21.68 -9.98 21.65
CA GLU A 205 22.11 -10.02 23.04
C GLU A 205 23.47 -10.72 23.16
N PHE A 206 24.46 -9.99 23.66
CA PHE A 206 25.78 -10.49 23.94
C PHE A 206 25.95 -10.77 25.42
N THR A 207 26.38 -11.99 25.73
CA THR A 207 26.73 -12.41 27.10
C THR A 207 28.07 -13.11 27.07
N CYS A 208 28.75 -13.17 28.21
CA CYS A 208 29.81 -14.13 28.43
C CYS A 208 29.39 -15.12 29.51
N ARG A 209 29.85 -16.36 29.35
CA ARG A 209 29.65 -17.46 30.27
C ARG A 209 31.00 -18.02 30.67
N THR A 210 31.13 -18.44 31.91
CA THR A 210 32.26 -19.27 32.33
C THR A 210 31.80 -20.63 32.84
N HIS A 211 32.64 -21.64 32.62
CA HIS A 211 32.54 -22.94 33.26
C HIS A 211 33.74 -23.14 34.17
N HIS A 212 33.48 -23.27 35.47
CA HIS A 212 34.48 -23.67 36.46
C HIS A 212 34.30 -25.15 36.83
N THR A 213 35.34 -25.81 37.31
CA THR A 213 35.31 -27.24 37.61
C THR A 213 34.46 -27.61 38.83
N MET A 214 34.28 -26.66 39.77
CA MET A 214 33.56 -26.87 41.04
C MET A 214 32.35 -25.96 41.21
N GLY A 215 32.35 -24.78 40.59
CA GLY A 215 31.19 -23.92 40.46
C GLY A 215 30.56 -24.15 39.10
N GLY A 216 29.23 -24.28 39.03
CA GLY A 216 28.51 -24.45 37.78
C GLY A 216 28.72 -23.29 36.78
N GLN A 217 27.79 -23.14 35.85
CA GLN A 217 27.92 -22.06 34.86
C GLN A 217 27.57 -20.72 35.50
N ILE A 218 28.42 -19.72 35.30
CA ILE A 218 28.16 -18.32 35.65
C ILE A 218 28.05 -17.52 34.35
N MET A 219 27.07 -16.62 34.27
CA MET A 219 26.84 -15.75 33.11
C MET A 219 26.91 -14.28 33.53
N SER A 220 27.36 -13.43 32.61
CA SER A 220 27.26 -11.98 32.74
C SER A 220 25.81 -11.50 32.55
N THR A 221 25.60 -10.20 32.80
CA THR A 221 24.43 -9.49 32.27
C THR A 221 24.45 -9.50 30.75
N SER A 222 23.24 -9.40 30.16
CA SER A 222 23.06 -9.28 28.72
C SER A 222 23.27 -7.85 28.27
N GLU A 223 23.99 -7.68 27.16
CA GLU A 223 24.33 -6.38 26.58
C GLU A 223 23.90 -6.31 25.12
N THR A 224 23.30 -5.20 24.73
CA THR A 224 22.86 -4.92 23.36
C THR A 224 23.61 -3.71 22.82
N PHE A 225 23.93 -3.72 21.53
CA PHE A 225 24.71 -2.67 20.87
C PHE A 225 23.93 -2.10 19.69
N THR A 226 24.06 -0.79 19.46
CA THR A 226 23.48 -0.16 18.27
C THR A 226 24.30 -0.54 17.04
N ILE A 227 23.65 -1.13 16.03
CA ILE A 227 24.30 -1.48 14.77
C ILE A 227 24.16 -0.32 13.80
N THR A 228 25.27 0.27 13.36
CA THR A 228 25.29 1.39 12.41
C THR A 228 25.80 0.97 11.06
N TYR A 229 25.22 1.56 10.01
CA TYR A 229 25.62 1.30 8.64
C TYR A 229 25.23 2.46 7.72
N SER A 230 26.13 2.71 6.75
CA SER A 230 25.95 3.75 5.74
C SER A 230 24.78 3.46 4.81
N THR A 231 24.20 4.51 4.24
CA THR A 231 23.13 4.40 3.25
C THR A 231 23.68 3.82 1.93
N GLU A 232 22.98 2.83 1.38
CA GLU A 232 23.28 2.21 0.08
C GLU A 232 22.15 2.42 -0.93
N ASN A 233 20.92 2.67 -0.48
CA ASN A 233 19.75 2.85 -1.32
C ASN A 233 18.98 4.12 -0.94
N ILE A 234 18.52 4.85 -1.95
CA ILE A 234 17.67 6.02 -1.81
C ILE A 234 16.43 5.82 -2.66
N VAL A 235 15.29 6.26 -2.16
CA VAL A 235 14.02 6.28 -2.88
C VAL A 235 13.41 7.66 -2.75
N LEU A 236 12.99 8.24 -3.88
CA LEU A 236 12.22 9.46 -3.91
C LEU A 236 10.74 9.10 -4.00
N HIS A 237 9.93 9.63 -3.10
CA HIS A 237 8.47 9.50 -3.15
C HIS A 237 7.84 10.83 -3.52
N VAL A 238 6.98 10.82 -4.52
CA VAL A 238 6.15 11.96 -4.93
C VAL A 238 4.78 11.82 -4.28
N ILE A 239 4.47 12.71 -3.33
CA ILE A 239 3.21 12.72 -2.59
C ILE A 239 2.36 13.89 -3.09
N ALA A 240 1.32 13.58 -3.88
CA ALA A 240 0.44 14.54 -4.54
C ALA A 240 -1.02 14.05 -4.58
N GLN A 241 -1.94 14.95 -4.97
CA GLN A 241 -3.27 14.57 -5.40
C GLN A 241 -3.20 13.91 -6.79
N ASP A 242 -4.14 13.00 -7.07
CA ASP A 242 -4.26 12.33 -8.38
C ASP A 242 -5.65 12.62 -8.99
N PRO A 243 -5.73 13.28 -10.17
CA PRO A 243 -4.62 13.82 -10.96
C PRO A 243 -4.07 15.12 -10.36
N LEU A 244 -2.76 15.29 -10.41
CA LEU A 244 -2.10 16.56 -10.04
C LEU A 244 -2.43 17.63 -11.08
N ILE A 245 -2.98 18.77 -10.68
CA ILE A 245 -3.39 19.87 -11.59
C ILE A 245 -2.73 21.21 -11.23
N GLU A 246 -2.81 22.21 -12.12
CA GLU A 246 -2.25 23.53 -11.85
C GLU A 246 -2.89 24.18 -10.60
N GLY A 247 -2.04 24.73 -9.72
CA GLY A 247 -2.44 25.30 -8.43
C GLY A 247 -2.30 24.37 -7.23
N ASP A 248 -2.15 23.06 -7.45
CA ASP A 248 -1.92 22.08 -6.38
C ASP A 248 -0.54 22.22 -5.73
N ASN A 249 -0.34 21.48 -4.65
CA ASN A 249 0.96 21.33 -4.00
C ASN A 249 1.41 19.86 -4.11
N VAL A 250 2.71 19.65 -4.32
CA VAL A 250 3.34 18.32 -4.33
C VAL A 250 4.47 18.27 -3.31
N THR A 251 4.55 17.19 -2.55
CA THR A 251 5.62 16.96 -1.57
C THR A 251 6.54 15.84 -2.06
N LEU A 252 7.81 16.17 -2.20
CA LEU A 252 8.90 15.22 -2.45
C LEU A 252 9.40 14.70 -1.11
N LYS A 253 9.45 13.38 -0.91
CA LYS A 253 10.00 12.74 0.29
C LYS A 253 11.14 11.81 -0.09
N CYS A 254 12.35 12.09 0.38
CA CYS A 254 13.53 11.28 0.14
C CYS A 254 13.72 10.29 1.30
N VAL A 255 13.77 9.00 1.01
CA VAL A 255 13.94 7.95 2.02
C VAL A 255 15.24 7.21 1.72
N ALA A 256 16.05 7.01 2.76
CA ALA A 256 17.34 6.33 2.71
C ALA A 256 17.37 5.17 3.70
N ASP A 257 18.12 4.12 3.38
CA ASP A 257 18.14 2.87 4.15
C ASP A 257 19.18 2.81 5.28
N GLY A 258 20.06 3.80 5.42
CA GLY A 258 21.10 3.82 6.45
C GLY A 258 20.59 3.86 7.89
N ASN A 259 21.44 3.46 8.83
CA ASN A 259 21.15 3.51 10.27
C ASN A 259 22.27 4.26 11.04
N PRO A 260 21.96 5.41 11.68
CA PRO A 260 20.66 6.09 11.70
C PRO A 260 20.28 6.64 10.32
N ALA A 261 18.98 6.72 10.06
CA ALA A 261 18.48 7.29 8.81
C ALA A 261 18.95 8.74 8.66
N PRO A 262 19.46 9.15 7.48
CA PRO A 262 19.93 10.51 7.27
C PRO A 262 18.76 11.49 7.29
N THR A 263 18.97 12.65 7.88
CA THR A 263 17.93 13.69 8.07
C THR A 263 18.14 14.92 7.19
N SER A 264 19.02 14.83 6.20
CA SER A 264 19.39 15.97 5.37
C SER A 264 19.75 15.50 3.96
N PHE A 265 19.18 16.14 2.95
CA PHE A 265 19.25 15.72 1.54
C PHE A 265 19.43 16.90 0.60
N ASN A 266 19.94 16.62 -0.59
CA ASN A 266 19.89 17.53 -1.73
C ASN A 266 18.68 17.17 -2.59
N PHE A 267 17.79 18.13 -2.86
CA PHE A 267 16.72 18.00 -3.85
C PHE A 267 17.13 18.72 -5.14
N HIS A 268 17.03 18.03 -6.27
CA HIS A 268 17.28 18.59 -7.60
C HIS A 268 15.94 18.91 -8.24
N LEU A 269 15.58 20.18 -8.23
CA LEU A 269 14.32 20.72 -8.74
C LEU A 269 14.56 21.29 -10.13
N LYS A 270 14.37 20.47 -11.16
CA LYS A 270 14.61 20.87 -12.57
C LYS A 270 16.00 21.46 -12.83
N GLY A 271 17.02 20.86 -12.22
CA GLY A 271 18.42 21.30 -12.34
C GLY A 271 18.86 22.35 -11.32
N GLU A 272 17.96 22.89 -10.49
CA GLU A 272 18.33 23.67 -9.32
C GLU A 272 18.53 22.75 -8.11
N LEU A 273 19.68 22.86 -7.45
CA LEU A 273 19.99 22.07 -6.26
C LEU A 273 19.60 22.85 -5.00
N VAL A 274 18.70 22.27 -4.21
CA VAL A 274 18.27 22.80 -2.91
C VAL A 274 18.73 21.85 -1.81
N LYS A 275 19.60 22.35 -0.94
CA LYS A 275 20.04 21.64 0.26
C LYS A 275 18.98 21.80 1.35
N VAL A 276 18.49 20.68 1.87
CA VAL A 276 17.47 20.62 2.92
C VAL A 276 18.06 19.91 4.13
N GLU A 277 18.06 20.58 5.28
CA GLU A 277 18.63 20.07 6.54
C GLU A 277 17.53 19.82 7.57
N ASN A 278 17.71 18.77 8.40
CA ASN A 278 16.79 18.37 9.47
C ASN A 278 15.37 17.99 8.99
N THR A 279 15.22 17.63 7.72
CA THR A 279 13.98 17.10 7.16
C THR A 279 14.28 16.29 5.90
N ASP A 280 13.44 15.30 5.64
CA ASP A 280 13.48 14.37 4.51
C ASP A 280 12.51 14.79 3.39
N THR A 281 11.89 15.97 3.51
CA THR A 281 10.83 16.43 2.60
C THR A 281 11.07 17.82 2.02
N TYR A 282 10.60 18.02 0.79
CA TYR A 282 10.53 19.31 0.11
C TYR A 282 9.16 19.50 -0.55
N THR A 283 8.48 20.61 -0.26
CA THR A 283 7.15 20.88 -0.83
C THR A 283 7.23 21.95 -1.91
N ILE A 284 6.75 21.62 -3.11
CA ILE A 284 6.54 22.56 -4.21
C ILE A 284 5.08 23.01 -4.13
N THR A 285 4.86 24.31 -3.95
CA THR A 285 3.51 24.88 -3.85
C THR A 285 3.08 25.55 -5.16
N ASN A 286 1.77 25.57 -5.42
CA ASN A 286 1.18 26.24 -6.58
C ASN A 286 1.84 25.79 -7.89
N VAL A 287 1.80 24.48 -8.14
CA VAL A 287 2.42 23.88 -9.32
C VAL A 287 1.80 24.43 -10.61
N SER A 288 2.62 24.59 -11.64
CA SER A 288 2.20 24.96 -13.01
C SER A 288 2.52 23.84 -13.99
N ARG A 289 2.04 23.92 -15.25
CA ARG A 289 2.52 23.01 -16.33
C ARG A 289 4.04 23.00 -16.50
N ASP A 290 4.65 24.14 -16.16
CA ASP A 290 6.06 24.36 -15.83
C ASP A 290 6.70 23.20 -15.08
N THR A 291 6.01 22.72 -14.04
CA THR A 291 6.45 21.77 -13.00
C THR A 291 6.63 20.35 -13.51
N THR A 292 6.06 20.00 -14.66
CA THR A 292 6.27 18.67 -15.25
C THR A 292 7.74 18.41 -15.55
N GLY A 293 8.24 17.24 -15.16
CA GLY A 293 9.62 16.81 -15.44
C GLY A 293 10.20 15.90 -14.36
N GLU A 294 11.49 15.61 -14.52
CA GLU A 294 12.26 14.74 -13.63
C GLU A 294 12.72 15.51 -12.38
N TYR A 295 12.54 14.90 -11.21
CA TYR A 295 13.00 15.39 -9.91
C TYR A 295 13.87 14.35 -9.25
N LYS A 296 14.92 14.81 -8.57
CA LYS A 296 15.86 13.89 -7.90
C LYS A 296 16.09 14.27 -6.45
N CYS A 297 16.46 13.28 -5.65
CA CYS A 297 17.05 13.51 -4.34
C CYS A 297 18.34 12.71 -4.16
N SER A 298 19.32 13.28 -3.48
CA SER A 298 20.59 12.63 -3.16
C SER A 298 21.07 12.97 -1.76
N LEU A 299 22.03 12.21 -1.25
CA LEU A 299 22.68 12.55 0.02
C LEU A 299 23.58 13.77 -0.13
N ILE A 300 23.82 14.45 0.98
CA ILE A 300 24.71 15.62 1.02
C ILE A 300 26.18 15.22 0.95
N ASP A 301 26.55 14.19 1.71
CA ASP A 301 27.91 13.65 1.81
C ASP A 301 28.26 12.72 0.65
N ASN A 302 27.26 12.09 0.02
CA ASN A 302 27.43 11.23 -1.15
C ASN A 302 26.45 11.57 -2.29
N PRO A 303 26.68 12.65 -3.05
CA PRO A 303 25.74 13.14 -4.07
C PRO A 303 25.61 12.22 -5.29
N THR A 304 26.46 11.20 -5.44
CA THR A 304 26.36 10.21 -6.54
C THR A 304 25.30 9.14 -6.25
N LEU A 305 24.93 8.95 -4.98
CA LEU A 305 23.80 8.12 -4.61
C LEU A 305 22.54 8.99 -4.70
N GLU A 306 21.76 8.79 -5.75
CA GLU A 306 20.55 9.57 -6.04
C GLU A 306 19.37 8.68 -6.44
N ALA A 307 18.17 9.18 -6.20
CA ALA A 307 16.91 8.63 -6.68
C ALA A 307 16.20 9.65 -7.55
N SER A 308 15.44 9.18 -8.53
CA SER A 308 14.75 10.02 -9.52
C SER A 308 13.30 9.58 -9.67
N GLU A 309 12.39 10.55 -9.79
CA GLU A 309 10.97 10.34 -10.07
C GLU A 309 10.42 11.48 -10.95
N ASP A 310 9.45 11.15 -11.80
CA ASP A 310 8.79 12.10 -12.68
C ASP A 310 7.51 12.68 -12.07
N ILE A 311 7.36 14.00 -12.17
CA ILE A 311 6.11 14.69 -11.86
C ILE A 311 5.40 15.04 -13.17
N THR A 312 4.11 14.73 -13.28
CA THR A 312 3.26 15.16 -14.40
C THR A 312 2.10 16.03 -13.89
N VAL A 313 2.09 17.30 -14.29
CA VAL A 313 0.98 18.22 -14.02
C VAL A 313 -0.02 18.18 -15.16
N ASN A 314 -1.28 17.91 -14.83
CA ASN A 314 -2.37 17.79 -15.77
C ASN A 314 -3.05 19.14 -16.00
N TYR A 315 -3.18 19.54 -17.26
CA TYR A 315 -3.86 20.78 -17.66
C TYR A 315 -4.65 20.58 -18.95
N LEU A 316 -5.73 21.35 -19.10
CA LEU A 316 -6.59 21.34 -20.29
C LEU A 316 -7.13 22.74 -20.53
N ASP A 317 -6.63 23.38 -21.58
CA ASP A 317 -7.07 24.67 -22.09
C ASP A 317 -7.63 24.53 -23.50
N ILE A 318 -8.71 25.25 -23.76
CA ILE A 318 -9.35 25.26 -25.07
C ILE A 318 -9.62 26.68 -25.52
N ASN A 319 -9.44 26.93 -26.82
CA ASN A 319 -9.80 28.19 -27.44
C ASN A 319 -10.57 27.92 -28.72
N LEU A 320 -11.84 28.32 -28.74
CA LEU A 320 -12.74 28.19 -29.88
C LEU A 320 -12.89 29.54 -30.56
N SER A 321 -12.56 29.60 -31.85
CA SER A 321 -12.70 30.80 -32.67
C SER A 321 -13.43 30.48 -33.98
N PRO A 322 -14.43 31.29 -34.38
CA PRO A 322 -15.04 32.40 -33.64
C PRO A 322 -15.90 31.95 -32.44
N SER A 323 -16.08 32.84 -31.46
CA SER A 323 -16.91 32.60 -30.25
C SER A 323 -18.04 33.65 -30.11
N GLY A 324 -19.02 33.36 -29.26
CA GLY A 324 -20.17 34.25 -29.06
C GLY A 324 -21.19 34.15 -30.22
N LYS A 325 -21.86 35.26 -30.53
CA LYS A 325 -22.90 35.31 -31.58
C LYS A 325 -22.30 35.64 -32.95
N ILE A 326 -22.44 34.73 -33.89
CA ILE A 326 -21.91 34.82 -35.25
C ILE A 326 -23.10 34.94 -36.21
N VAL A 327 -23.14 36.03 -36.96
CA VAL A 327 -24.16 36.27 -37.99
C VAL A 327 -23.53 36.13 -39.37
N LYS A 328 -24.10 35.26 -40.20
CA LYS A 328 -23.61 34.94 -41.56
C LYS A 328 -24.77 34.88 -42.54
N ARG A 329 -24.49 35.05 -43.83
CA ARG A 329 -25.52 34.94 -44.88
C ARG A 329 -25.66 33.50 -45.38
N ALA A 330 -26.86 33.14 -45.81
CA ALA A 330 -27.09 31.86 -46.47
C ALA A 330 -26.20 31.72 -47.72
N GLY A 331 -25.48 30.60 -47.81
CA GLY A 331 -24.51 30.32 -48.87
C GLY A 331 -23.06 30.68 -48.56
N GLU A 332 -22.78 31.43 -47.48
CA GLU A 332 -21.41 31.72 -47.04
C GLU A 332 -20.74 30.51 -46.38
N THR A 333 -19.43 30.60 -46.15
CA THR A 333 -18.64 29.65 -45.38
C THR A 333 -18.41 30.16 -43.95
N LEU A 334 -18.24 29.23 -43.01
CA LEU A 334 -17.77 29.50 -41.66
C LEU A 334 -16.66 28.52 -41.29
N ASP A 335 -15.46 29.05 -41.11
CA ASP A 335 -14.31 28.26 -40.65
C ASP A 335 -14.28 28.27 -39.12
N LEU A 336 -14.24 27.07 -38.54
CA LEU A 336 -14.07 26.89 -37.10
C LEU A 336 -12.64 26.47 -36.81
N ASN A 337 -12.03 27.10 -35.81
CA ASN A 337 -10.75 26.68 -35.27
C ASN A 337 -10.89 26.38 -33.77
N LEU A 338 -10.61 25.14 -33.39
CA LEU A 338 -10.55 24.70 -32.00
C LEU A 338 -9.10 24.37 -31.67
N LEU A 339 -8.45 25.25 -30.91
CA LEU A 339 -7.12 25.02 -30.36
C LEU A 339 -7.27 24.33 -29.01
N ILE A 340 -6.53 23.24 -28.80
CA ILE A 340 -6.50 22.48 -27.56
C ILE A 340 -5.05 22.42 -27.11
N ASP A 341 -4.78 22.92 -25.92
CA ASP A 341 -3.49 22.78 -25.23
C ASP A 341 -3.71 21.92 -23.99
N ALA A 342 -3.08 20.74 -23.97
CA ALA A 342 -3.38 19.70 -23.00
C ALA A 342 -2.14 18.85 -22.71
N SER A 343 -2.00 18.38 -21.47
CA SER A 343 -0.86 17.55 -21.05
C SER A 343 -0.90 16.10 -21.59
N GLY A 344 -1.99 15.70 -22.24
CA GLY A 344 -2.20 14.33 -22.72
C GLY A 344 -3.27 14.24 -23.81
N GLU A 345 -3.66 13.01 -24.16
CA GLU A 345 -4.64 12.77 -25.22
C GLU A 345 -6.03 13.30 -24.84
N SER A 346 -6.59 14.15 -25.72
CA SER A 346 -7.90 14.76 -25.53
C SER A 346 -8.96 14.20 -26.48
N LYS A 347 -10.21 14.19 -26.02
CA LYS A 347 -11.38 13.76 -26.80
C LYS A 347 -12.34 14.92 -26.95
N VAL A 348 -12.72 15.21 -28.19
CA VAL A 348 -13.65 16.30 -28.53
C VAL A 348 -15.02 15.72 -28.87
N SER A 349 -16.06 16.34 -28.34
CA SER A 349 -17.45 16.05 -28.69
C SER A 349 -18.20 17.35 -28.95
N TRP A 350 -19.16 17.32 -29.87
CA TRP A 350 -19.93 18.48 -30.26
C TRP A 350 -21.41 18.25 -30.04
N THR A 351 -22.13 19.30 -29.64
CA THR A 351 -23.58 19.33 -29.58
C THR A 351 -24.10 20.55 -30.32
N LYS A 352 -25.26 20.42 -30.96
CA LYS A 352 -26.04 21.52 -31.52
C LYS A 352 -27.41 21.53 -30.85
N ASP A 353 -27.78 22.63 -30.22
CA ASP A 353 -29.06 22.78 -29.51
C ASP A 353 -29.33 21.58 -28.56
N ASP A 354 -28.29 21.23 -27.78
CA ASP A 354 -28.24 20.09 -26.84
C ASP A 354 -28.30 18.68 -27.47
N VAL A 355 -28.27 18.58 -28.80
CA VAL A 355 -28.22 17.30 -29.53
C VAL A 355 -26.79 16.99 -29.96
N LYS A 356 -26.29 15.81 -29.58
CA LYS A 356 -24.95 15.34 -29.96
C LYS A 356 -24.80 15.20 -31.47
N LEU A 357 -23.68 15.68 -32.00
CA LEU A 357 -23.27 15.51 -33.39
C LEU A 357 -22.34 14.30 -33.51
N ASP A 358 -22.54 13.49 -34.55
CA ASP A 358 -21.69 12.34 -34.87
C ASP A 358 -20.34 12.74 -35.49
N LYS A 359 -20.29 13.95 -36.07
CA LYS A 359 -19.13 14.49 -36.78
C LYS A 359 -18.88 15.93 -36.37
N LEU A 360 -17.66 16.40 -36.63
CA LEU A 360 -17.31 17.81 -36.52
C LEU A 360 -18.26 18.66 -37.39
N PRO A 361 -18.83 19.77 -36.87
CA PRO A 361 -19.63 20.66 -37.69
C PRO A 361 -18.76 21.31 -38.77
N GLU A 362 -19.16 21.09 -40.03
CA GLU A 362 -18.50 21.68 -41.21
C GLU A 362 -19.46 22.64 -41.91
N PHE A 363 -19.00 23.87 -42.17
CA PHE A 363 -19.83 24.91 -42.79
C PHE A 363 -19.23 25.41 -44.10
N THR A 364 -19.14 24.52 -45.09
CA THR A 364 -18.70 24.87 -46.46
C THR A 364 -19.76 25.66 -47.24
N LYS A 365 -21.06 25.47 -46.91
CA LYS A 365 -22.16 26.24 -47.46
C LYS A 365 -23.29 26.37 -46.44
N LEU A 366 -23.48 27.56 -45.90
CA LEU A 366 -24.45 27.80 -44.85
C LEU A 366 -25.90 27.73 -45.35
N THR A 367 -26.75 27.02 -44.60
CA THR A 367 -28.20 26.96 -44.77
C THR A 367 -28.88 27.47 -43.51
N TYR A 368 -30.16 27.82 -43.61
CA TYR A 368 -30.92 28.32 -42.45
C TYR A 368 -30.98 27.31 -41.30
N SER A 369 -30.95 26.00 -41.60
CA SER A 369 -30.93 24.93 -40.62
C SER A 369 -29.61 24.79 -39.87
N HIS A 370 -28.53 25.43 -40.31
CA HIS A 370 -27.27 25.49 -39.54
C HIS A 370 -27.37 26.47 -38.36
N SER A 371 -28.37 27.35 -38.31
CA SER A 371 -28.57 28.23 -37.16
C SER A 371 -28.82 27.42 -35.89
N GLY A 372 -28.27 27.87 -34.77
CA GLY A 372 -28.38 27.20 -33.46
C GLY A 372 -27.15 27.44 -32.59
N ARG A 373 -27.19 26.91 -31.36
CA ARG A 373 -26.09 26.97 -30.40
C ARG A 373 -25.22 25.73 -30.52
N TYR A 374 -23.94 25.93 -30.79
CA TYR A 374 -22.95 24.86 -30.86
C TYR A 374 -22.09 24.89 -29.61
N VAL A 375 -21.90 23.73 -28.98
CA VAL A 375 -21.02 23.55 -27.83
C VAL A 375 -20.00 22.49 -28.19
N CYS A 376 -18.72 22.80 -28.01
CA CYS A 376 -17.67 21.79 -27.99
C CYS A 376 -17.33 21.45 -26.54
N LYS A 377 -17.28 20.16 -26.24
CA LYS A 377 -16.83 19.62 -24.97
C LYS A 377 -15.57 18.82 -25.21
N VAL A 378 -14.49 19.22 -24.56
CA VAL A 378 -13.20 18.56 -24.60
C VAL A 378 -12.95 17.89 -23.26
N MET A 379 -12.48 16.65 -23.29
CA MET A 379 -12.14 15.86 -22.11
C MET A 379 -10.72 15.30 -22.24
N MET A 380 -9.96 15.35 -21.15
CA MET A 380 -8.64 14.73 -21.02
C MET A 380 -8.56 14.08 -19.64
N GLY A 381 -8.56 12.74 -19.59
CA GLY A 381 -8.67 12.01 -18.32
C GLY A 381 -9.91 12.45 -17.53
N LEU A 382 -9.71 13.00 -16.33
CA LEU A 382 -10.76 13.54 -15.47
C LEU A 382 -11.05 15.04 -15.69
N LEU A 383 -10.25 15.73 -16.51
CA LEU A 383 -10.45 17.14 -16.82
C LEU A 383 -11.44 17.32 -17.96
N SER A 384 -12.31 18.34 -17.84
CA SER A 384 -13.24 18.73 -18.89
C SER A 384 -13.37 20.23 -19.03
N ARG A 385 -13.47 20.70 -20.27
CA ARG A 385 -13.71 22.10 -20.65
C ARG A 385 -14.74 22.18 -21.76
N GLU A 386 -15.49 23.27 -21.76
CA GLU A 386 -16.53 23.54 -22.75
C GLU A 386 -16.40 24.96 -23.31
N ALA A 387 -16.59 25.10 -24.61
CA ALA A 387 -16.69 26.38 -25.30
C ALA A 387 -17.88 26.36 -26.25
N SER A 388 -18.45 27.53 -26.54
CA SER A 388 -19.66 27.59 -27.37
C SER A 388 -19.74 28.86 -28.23
N PHE A 389 -20.51 28.76 -29.31
CA PHE A 389 -20.92 29.89 -30.13
C PHE A 389 -22.38 29.72 -30.57
N GLU A 390 -23.01 30.82 -30.94
CA GLU A 390 -24.36 30.87 -31.49
C GLU A 390 -24.28 31.31 -32.95
N LEU A 391 -24.72 30.46 -33.87
CA LEU A 391 -24.74 30.76 -35.28
C LEU A 391 -26.14 31.21 -35.71
N VAL A 392 -26.23 32.36 -36.37
CA VAL A 392 -27.44 32.86 -37.00
C VAL A 392 -27.19 33.02 -38.49
N VAL A 393 -27.91 32.25 -39.30
CA VAL A 393 -27.85 32.33 -40.76
C VAL A 393 -29.03 33.14 -41.28
N GLU A 394 -28.76 34.27 -41.93
CA GLU A 394 -29.75 35.21 -42.46
C GLU A 394 -29.76 35.24 -44.00
N GLY A 395 -30.88 35.62 -44.60
CA GLY A 395 -31.01 35.70 -46.06
C GLY A 395 -32.45 35.72 -46.57
N ALA A 396 -32.59 35.93 -47.88
CA ALA A 396 -33.87 35.98 -48.57
C ALA A 396 -34.61 34.63 -48.52
N PRO A 397 -35.95 34.63 -48.38
CA PRO A 397 -36.70 33.39 -48.30
C PRO A 397 -36.73 32.67 -49.64
N VAL A 398 -36.78 31.35 -49.60
CA VAL A 398 -36.82 30.48 -50.78
C VAL A 398 -37.91 29.44 -50.58
N ILE A 399 -38.87 29.38 -51.50
CA ILE A 399 -39.91 28.35 -51.53
C ILE A 399 -39.25 27.05 -52.01
N ARG A 400 -39.12 26.07 -51.12
CA ARG A 400 -38.56 24.75 -51.46
C ARG A 400 -39.59 23.89 -52.15
N GLN A 401 -40.79 23.84 -51.60
CA GLN A 401 -41.86 22.99 -52.08
C GLN A 401 -43.18 23.76 -52.14
N LEU A 402 -43.86 23.64 -53.27
CA LEU A 402 -45.24 24.07 -53.43
C LEU A 402 -46.03 22.87 -53.94
N SER A 403 -46.92 22.34 -53.11
CA SER A 403 -47.64 21.10 -53.42
C SER A 403 -49.14 21.23 -53.18
N LYS A 404 -49.90 20.30 -53.76
CA LYS A 404 -51.35 20.19 -53.59
C LYS A 404 -51.73 18.76 -53.25
N GLN A 405 -52.59 18.60 -52.25
CA GLN A 405 -53.15 17.32 -51.82
C GLN A 405 -54.67 17.32 -52.02
N HIS A 406 -55.26 16.14 -52.17
CA HIS A 406 -56.72 15.96 -52.22
C HIS A 406 -57.24 15.74 -50.79
N GLY A 407 -58.31 16.45 -50.42
CA GLY A 407 -59.04 16.13 -49.19
C GLY A 407 -59.73 14.78 -49.25
N GLU A 408 -60.19 14.25 -48.12
CA GLU A 408 -60.73 12.89 -47.92
C GLU A 408 -61.83 12.48 -48.92
N LYS A 409 -62.59 13.45 -49.45
CA LYS A 409 -63.66 13.22 -50.45
C LYS A 409 -63.37 13.82 -51.84
N GLY A 410 -62.15 14.33 -52.06
CA GLY A 410 -61.74 15.01 -53.30
C GLY A 410 -62.45 16.34 -53.60
N GLN A 411 -63.30 16.82 -52.69
CA GLN A 411 -64.11 18.04 -52.82
C GLN A 411 -63.31 19.33 -52.60
N TYR A 412 -62.27 19.29 -51.77
CA TYR A 412 -61.35 20.40 -51.54
C TYR A 412 -59.91 19.98 -51.81
N LYS A 413 -59.05 20.97 -52.04
CA LYS A 413 -57.61 20.81 -52.21
C LYS A 413 -56.90 21.48 -51.04
N VAL A 414 -55.87 20.83 -50.52
CA VAL A 414 -54.97 21.41 -49.52
C VAL A 414 -53.70 21.84 -50.25
N LEU A 415 -53.44 23.15 -50.29
CA LEU A 415 -52.21 23.70 -50.85
C LEU A 415 -51.21 23.88 -49.72
N ILE A 416 -49.97 23.44 -49.95
CA ILE A 416 -48.90 23.44 -48.95
C ILE A 416 -47.73 24.21 -49.56
N CYS A 417 -47.33 25.29 -48.91
CA CYS A 417 -46.15 26.07 -49.26
C CYS A 417 -45.10 25.90 -48.16
N GLU A 418 -44.00 25.24 -48.49
CA GLU A 418 -42.84 25.06 -47.61
C GLU A 418 -41.73 25.99 -48.08
N ALA A 419 -41.37 26.94 -47.24
CA ALA A 419 -40.33 27.92 -47.50
C ALA A 419 -39.29 27.91 -46.38
N GLU A 420 -38.08 28.32 -46.74
CA GLU A 420 -36.99 28.54 -45.78
C GLU A 420 -36.54 29.99 -45.88
N GLY A 421 -36.21 30.64 -44.77
CA GLY A 421 -35.74 32.02 -44.74
C GLY A 421 -35.52 32.50 -43.32
N SER A 422 -34.65 33.51 -43.15
CA SER A 422 -34.38 34.11 -41.86
C SER A 422 -33.99 35.58 -42.04
N PRO A 423 -34.63 36.55 -41.34
CA PRO A 423 -35.67 36.41 -40.32
C PRO A 423 -36.95 35.74 -40.82
N LYS A 424 -37.82 35.32 -39.90
CA LYS A 424 -39.06 34.58 -40.18
C LYS A 424 -39.85 35.27 -41.32
N PRO A 425 -40.01 34.62 -42.48
CA PRO A 425 -40.69 35.24 -43.61
C PRO A 425 -42.21 35.23 -43.42
N VAL A 426 -42.86 36.26 -43.95
CA VAL A 426 -44.32 36.37 -44.04
C VAL A 426 -44.79 35.61 -45.27
N VAL A 427 -45.74 34.68 -45.10
CA VAL A 427 -46.31 33.89 -46.18
C VAL A 427 -47.68 34.46 -46.58
N SER A 428 -47.89 34.66 -47.88
CA SER A 428 -49.14 35.18 -48.45
C SER A 428 -49.55 34.37 -49.67
N TRP A 429 -50.87 34.25 -49.87
CA TRP A 429 -51.46 33.51 -50.98
C TRP A 429 -52.29 34.44 -51.88
N SER A 430 -52.32 34.20 -53.19
CA SER A 430 -53.15 35.00 -54.11
C SER A 430 -54.66 34.77 -53.98
N ILE A 431 -55.07 33.81 -53.15
CA ILE A 431 -56.47 33.50 -52.88
C ILE A 431 -56.67 33.29 -51.37
N ASN A 432 -57.87 33.61 -50.91
CA ASN A 432 -58.27 33.35 -49.53
C ASN A 432 -58.67 31.88 -49.37
N GLY A 433 -58.04 31.17 -48.43
CA GLY A 433 -58.40 29.81 -48.05
C GLY A 433 -59.49 29.77 -46.98
N THR A 434 -60.13 28.60 -46.80
CA THR A 434 -61.15 28.39 -45.75
C THR A 434 -60.58 27.88 -44.43
N SER A 435 -59.39 27.28 -44.48
CA SER A 435 -58.62 26.85 -43.31
C SER A 435 -57.18 27.31 -43.49
N LEU A 436 -56.62 27.89 -42.44
CA LEU A 436 -55.25 28.42 -42.36
C LEU A 436 -54.53 27.65 -41.27
N ASP A 437 -53.44 26.97 -41.64
CA ASP A 437 -52.59 26.22 -40.71
C ASP A 437 -51.14 26.58 -41.01
N GLU A 438 -50.47 27.21 -40.04
CA GLU A 438 -49.06 27.59 -40.09
C GLU A 438 -48.28 26.74 -39.09
N SER A 439 -47.25 26.04 -39.58
CA SER A 439 -46.34 25.31 -38.70
C SER A 439 -45.50 26.28 -37.86
N PRO A 440 -45.06 25.88 -36.64
CA PRO A 440 -44.06 26.64 -35.92
C PRO A 440 -42.79 26.85 -36.78
N PHE A 441 -42.18 28.04 -36.67
CA PHE A 441 -40.96 28.39 -37.40
C PHE A 441 -39.75 27.77 -36.70
N ILE A 442 -39.21 26.69 -37.27
CA ILE A 442 -38.13 25.89 -36.67
C ILE A 442 -37.01 25.73 -37.71
N ASN A 443 -35.75 25.93 -37.31
CA ASN A 443 -34.57 25.78 -38.17
C ASN A 443 -34.65 26.58 -39.48
N GLY A 444 -35.30 27.75 -39.44
CA GLY A 444 -35.50 28.60 -40.60
C GLY A 444 -36.55 28.10 -41.60
N LYS A 445 -37.29 27.04 -41.30
CA LYS A 445 -38.36 26.48 -42.15
C LYS A 445 -39.73 26.92 -41.66
N ILE A 446 -40.60 27.30 -42.59
CA ILE A 446 -42.02 27.57 -42.38
C ILE A 446 -42.85 26.77 -43.38
N THR A 447 -43.92 26.15 -42.90
CA THR A 447 -44.91 25.47 -43.73
C THR A 447 -46.25 26.12 -43.51
N HIS A 448 -46.83 26.65 -44.57
CA HIS A 448 -48.15 27.28 -44.52
C HIS A 448 -49.11 26.50 -45.42
N LYS A 449 -50.25 26.11 -44.87
CA LYS A 449 -51.28 25.32 -45.55
C LYS A 449 -52.57 26.10 -45.68
N ILE A 450 -53.16 26.06 -46.86
CA ILE A 450 -54.49 26.60 -47.12
C ILE A 450 -55.40 25.55 -47.74
N THR A 451 -56.67 25.54 -47.32
CA THR A 451 -57.70 24.72 -47.96
C THR A 451 -58.52 25.54 -48.94
N VAL A 452 -58.70 25.02 -50.15
CA VAL A 452 -59.37 25.72 -51.25
C VAL A 452 -60.35 24.79 -51.95
N VAL A 453 -61.54 25.31 -52.28
CA VAL A 453 -62.57 24.61 -53.06
C VAL A 453 -62.63 25.28 -54.44
N PRO A 454 -61.95 24.73 -55.46
CA PRO A 454 -61.87 25.36 -56.77
C PRO A 454 -63.20 25.26 -57.52
N THR A 455 -63.84 26.39 -57.82
CA THR A 455 -65.02 26.49 -58.69
C THR A 455 -64.67 26.45 -60.18
N ALA A 456 -63.42 26.82 -60.52
CA ALA A 456 -62.82 26.72 -61.85
C ALA A 456 -61.34 26.29 -61.75
N ASN A 457 -60.71 25.98 -62.88
CA ASN A 457 -59.26 25.81 -62.94
C ASN A 457 -58.60 27.17 -62.66
N LEU A 458 -57.80 27.26 -61.61
CA LEU A 458 -57.20 28.50 -61.12
C LEU A 458 -55.71 28.31 -60.84
N THR A 459 -54.92 29.35 -61.08
CA THR A 459 -53.49 29.39 -60.76
C THR A 459 -53.32 30.18 -59.47
N VAL A 460 -52.75 29.54 -58.45
CA VAL A 460 -52.53 30.15 -57.13
C VAL A 460 -51.05 30.47 -56.99
N SER A 461 -50.72 31.68 -56.54
CA SER A 461 -49.35 32.00 -56.12
C SER A 461 -49.22 31.93 -54.60
N CYS A 462 -48.11 31.35 -54.14
CA CYS A 462 -47.59 31.54 -52.79
C CYS A 462 -46.43 32.53 -52.89
N THR A 463 -46.48 33.60 -52.11
CA THR A 463 -45.46 34.64 -52.03
C THR A 463 -44.93 34.70 -50.59
N VAL A 464 -43.61 34.56 -50.45
CA VAL A 464 -42.91 34.60 -49.16
C VAL A 464 -41.94 35.77 -49.13
N THR A 465 -41.98 36.56 -48.07
CA THR A 465 -41.25 37.84 -47.98
C THR A 465 -40.58 38.01 -46.62
N ASN A 466 -39.32 38.48 -46.60
CA ASN A 466 -38.67 39.02 -45.41
C ASN A 466 -37.84 40.27 -45.78
N ASP A 467 -37.09 40.81 -44.82
CA ASP A 467 -36.28 42.03 -45.01
C ASP A 467 -35.16 41.89 -46.06
N PHE A 468 -34.81 40.66 -46.45
CA PHE A 468 -33.75 40.36 -47.42
C PHE A 468 -34.27 40.04 -48.82
N GLY A 469 -35.57 39.81 -49.01
CA GLY A 469 -36.12 39.56 -50.34
C GLY A 469 -37.49 38.89 -50.36
N ILE A 470 -37.90 38.53 -51.57
CA ILE A 470 -39.20 37.94 -51.89
C ILE A 470 -39.00 36.75 -52.83
N ASP A 471 -39.70 35.65 -52.59
CA ASP A 471 -39.83 34.54 -53.54
C ASP A 471 -41.30 34.24 -53.80
N THR A 472 -41.64 33.87 -55.05
CA THR A 472 -43.02 33.59 -55.46
C THR A 472 -43.07 32.39 -56.40
N ARG A 473 -43.93 31.42 -56.07
CA ARG A 473 -44.18 30.25 -56.92
C ARG A 473 -45.66 30.05 -57.15
N THR A 474 -46.01 29.51 -58.32
CA THR A 474 -47.40 29.28 -58.72
C THR A 474 -47.73 27.79 -58.84
N ILE A 475 -48.98 27.44 -58.53
CA ILE A 475 -49.51 26.08 -58.67
C ILE A 475 -50.91 26.10 -59.29
N ASN A 476 -51.12 25.23 -60.27
CA ASN A 476 -52.42 25.09 -60.91
C ASN A 476 -53.34 24.17 -60.09
N VAL A 477 -54.53 24.64 -59.80
CA VAL A 477 -55.56 23.95 -59.00
C VAL A 477 -56.78 23.75 -59.89
N SER A 478 -57.11 22.50 -60.18
CA SER A 478 -58.24 22.16 -61.05
C SER A 478 -59.54 21.95 -60.28
N SER A 479 -60.64 22.45 -60.83
CA SER A 479 -61.99 22.13 -60.38
C SER A 479 -62.41 20.77 -60.93
N ARG A 480 -62.84 19.84 -60.07
CA ARG A 480 -63.58 18.66 -60.56
C ARG A 480 -65.02 19.10 -60.83
N LYS A 481 -65.45 19.08 -62.10
CA LYS A 481 -66.88 19.14 -62.44
C LYS A 481 -67.51 17.80 -62.05
N TYR A 482 -68.47 17.81 -61.14
CA TYR A 482 -69.38 16.68 -60.97
C TYR A 482 -70.29 16.63 -62.19
N ASN A 483 -70.12 15.64 -63.07
CA ASN A 483 -71.12 15.35 -64.09
C ASN A 483 -72.31 14.69 -63.41
N MET A 484 -73.40 15.44 -63.18
CA MET A 484 -74.70 14.82 -62.96
C MET A 484 -75.15 14.20 -64.29
N VAL A 485 -75.00 12.87 -64.42
CA VAL A 485 -75.61 12.11 -65.50
C VAL A 485 -77.12 12.10 -65.23
N GLY A 486 -77.88 12.83 -66.06
CA GLY A 486 -79.34 12.77 -66.04
C GLY A 486 -79.81 11.37 -66.42
N TRP A 487 -80.41 10.66 -65.47
CA TRP A 487 -81.21 9.47 -65.77
C TRP A 487 -82.63 9.90 -66.13
N SER A 488 -82.94 9.91 -67.43
CA SER A 488 -84.31 9.75 -67.91
C SER A 488 -84.70 8.28 -67.75
N SER A 489 -85.72 8.06 -66.93
CA SER A 489 -86.36 6.80 -66.56
C SER A 489 -86.83 5.93 -67.74
N PRO A 490 -86.91 4.60 -67.53
CA PRO A 490 -88.01 3.79 -68.05
C PRO A 490 -88.91 3.30 -66.91
N LEU A 491 -90.21 3.40 -67.18
CA LEU A 491 -91.32 2.93 -66.35
C LEU A 491 -91.27 1.41 -66.14
N SER A 492 -91.59 0.94 -64.93
CA SER A 492 -92.30 -0.32 -64.68
C SER A 492 -92.96 -0.30 -63.30
N PRO A 493 -94.13 -0.95 -63.13
CA PRO A 493 -95.16 -0.50 -62.21
C PRO A 493 -95.11 -1.25 -60.87
N PHE A 494 -95.28 -0.54 -59.77
CA PHE A 494 -95.61 -1.16 -58.48
C PHE A 494 -96.78 -0.43 -57.81
N LEU A 495 -97.91 -1.12 -57.89
CA LEU A 495 -98.86 -1.43 -56.83
C LEU A 495 -99.12 -0.36 -55.75
N ILE A 496 -100.36 0.12 -55.79
CA ILE A 496 -101.05 0.93 -54.81
C ILE A 496 -101.17 0.16 -53.48
N PHE A 497 -100.73 0.76 -52.37
CA PHE A 497 -101.31 0.56 -51.05
C PHE A 497 -101.58 1.95 -50.43
N PRO A 498 -102.78 2.20 -49.87
CA PRO A 498 -103.17 3.51 -49.36
C PRO A 498 -102.97 3.64 -47.84
N GLY A 499 -102.82 4.89 -47.39
CA GLY A 499 -102.92 5.33 -45.99
C GLY A 499 -101.56 5.38 -45.28
N THR A 500 -101.19 6.39 -44.50
CA THR A 500 -102.01 7.37 -43.77
C THR A 500 -101.16 8.62 -43.46
N THR A 501 -101.87 9.73 -43.37
CA THR A 501 -101.49 11.06 -42.88
C THR A 501 -100.82 11.03 -41.50
N GLY A 502 -99.80 11.89 -41.29
CA GLY A 502 -99.20 12.12 -39.98
C GLY A 502 -98.31 13.36 -39.97
N GLU A 503 -98.81 14.40 -39.32
CA GLU A 503 -98.26 15.74 -39.15
C GLU A 503 -96.99 15.83 -38.29
N SER A 504 -96.20 16.88 -38.60
CA SER A 504 -95.62 17.84 -37.64
C SER A 504 -94.30 17.58 -36.88
N ASN A 505 -93.48 18.63 -36.97
CA ASN A 505 -92.72 19.32 -35.92
C ASN A 505 -91.41 18.73 -35.33
N VAL A 506 -90.31 19.36 -35.77
CA VAL A 506 -89.33 20.14 -34.97
C VAL A 506 -89.03 19.67 -33.53
N ALA A 507 -87.78 19.27 -33.25
CA ALA A 507 -86.86 19.98 -32.35
C ALA A 507 -85.56 19.19 -32.04
N HIS A 508 -84.49 19.97 -31.86
CA HIS A 508 -83.15 19.67 -31.35
C HIS A 508 -82.97 18.49 -30.36
N SER A 509 -81.90 17.71 -30.53
CA SER A 509 -80.69 17.81 -29.68
C SER A 509 -79.60 16.79 -30.05
N LYS A 510 -78.35 17.15 -29.75
CA LYS A 510 -77.12 16.37 -29.94
C LYS A 510 -77.11 15.10 -29.07
N LYS A 511 -76.72 13.95 -29.65
CA LYS A 511 -75.64 13.12 -29.10
C LYS A 511 -75.16 12.06 -30.10
N SER A 512 -73.84 11.93 -30.13
CA SER A 512 -73.04 11.00 -30.90
C SER A 512 -73.44 9.54 -30.70
N LEU A 513 -73.51 8.81 -31.80
CA LEU A 513 -73.41 7.35 -31.84
C LEU A 513 -72.08 7.00 -32.52
N TYR A 514 -71.25 6.28 -31.78
CA TYR A 514 -70.07 5.60 -32.31
C TYR A 514 -70.52 4.54 -33.32
N GLN A 515 -69.87 4.47 -34.47
CA GLN A 515 -69.96 3.30 -35.33
C GLN A 515 -68.57 2.87 -35.79
N ILE A 516 -68.29 1.62 -35.44
CA ILE A 516 -67.08 0.84 -35.64
C ILE A 516 -66.93 0.50 -37.13
N PHE A 517 -65.74 0.67 -37.69
CA PHE A 517 -65.36 0.04 -38.95
C PHE A 517 -64.47 -1.18 -38.67
N THR A 518 -64.95 -2.34 -39.09
CA THR A 518 -64.17 -3.57 -39.29
C THR A 518 -63.37 -3.46 -40.58
N TYR A 519 -62.11 -3.90 -40.56
CA TYR A 519 -61.40 -4.31 -41.76
C TYR A 519 -60.89 -5.75 -41.61
N ASN A 520 -61.28 -6.59 -42.55
CA ASN A 520 -60.68 -7.89 -42.85
C ASN A 520 -59.43 -7.68 -43.71
N ASN A 521 -58.37 -8.41 -43.41
CA ASN A 521 -57.51 -8.97 -44.46
C ASN A 521 -56.77 -10.21 -43.96
N THR A 522 -56.90 -11.27 -44.74
CA THR A 522 -56.23 -12.57 -44.63
C THR A 522 -54.78 -12.50 -45.14
N LEU A 523 -53.86 -13.15 -44.44
CA LEU A 523 -52.63 -13.73 -45.02
C LEU A 523 -52.14 -14.90 -44.14
N THR A 524 -51.54 -15.86 -44.82
CA THR A 524 -51.38 -17.28 -44.52
C THR A 524 -50.14 -17.66 -43.68
N THR A 525 -50.29 -18.80 -42.99
CA THR A 525 -49.29 -19.84 -42.58
C THR A 525 -48.21 -19.51 -41.54
N GLY A 526 -48.13 -20.36 -40.50
CA GLY A 526 -46.89 -20.65 -39.77
C GLY A 526 -47.02 -20.67 -38.24
N GLU A 527 -47.27 -21.86 -37.69
CA GLU A 527 -46.99 -22.42 -36.36
C GLU A 527 -46.54 -21.56 -35.14
N SER A 528 -47.05 -22.01 -33.99
CA SER A 528 -46.51 -21.97 -32.60
C SER A 528 -46.92 -20.84 -31.63
N VAL A 529 -47.88 -21.22 -30.76
CA VAL A 529 -48.06 -20.99 -29.30
C VAL A 529 -46.83 -20.31 -28.62
N ILE A 530 -46.90 -19.38 -27.65
CA ILE A 530 -47.48 -19.42 -26.29
C ILE A 530 -47.47 -17.99 -25.69
N GLY A 531 -48.50 -17.60 -24.92
CA GLY A 531 -48.28 -16.82 -23.69
C GLY A 531 -48.94 -15.44 -23.57
N GLN A 532 -50.19 -15.42 -23.09
CA GLN A 532 -50.80 -14.27 -22.40
C GLN A 532 -50.07 -13.98 -21.08
N TYR A 533 -49.92 -12.70 -20.72
CA TYR A 533 -50.36 -12.17 -19.41
C TYR A 533 -50.79 -10.71 -19.55
N VAL A 534 -52.01 -10.44 -19.10
CA VAL A 534 -52.59 -9.11 -18.89
C VAL A 534 -52.51 -8.83 -17.39
N SER A 535 -52.04 -7.64 -17.02
CA SER A 535 -52.28 -7.07 -15.69
C SER A 535 -52.84 -5.66 -15.85
N VAL A 536 -54.11 -5.53 -15.47
CA VAL A 536 -54.88 -4.30 -15.35
C VAL A 536 -54.51 -3.61 -14.04
N GLY A 537 -54.25 -2.31 -14.09
CA GLY A 537 -54.16 -1.44 -12.92
C GLY A 537 -54.94 -0.15 -13.18
N ILE A 538 -56.14 -0.07 -12.63
CA ILE A 538 -56.97 1.14 -12.52
C ILE A 538 -56.50 1.89 -11.29
N ILE A 539 -56.19 3.19 -11.41
CA ILE A 539 -56.41 4.15 -10.32
C ILE A 539 -56.94 5.46 -10.92
N ASP A 540 -57.99 5.93 -10.27
CA ASP A 540 -58.89 7.00 -10.62
C ASP A 540 -58.53 8.30 -9.86
N MET A 541 -58.72 9.41 -10.57
CA MET A 541 -59.23 10.71 -10.12
C MET A 541 -58.46 11.73 -9.26
N LYS A 542 -58.67 12.99 -9.71
CA LYS A 542 -58.62 14.33 -9.07
C LYS A 542 -57.29 15.08 -9.14
N GLU A 543 -57.24 16.33 -9.60
CA GLU A 543 -58.25 17.37 -9.87
C GLU A 543 -57.78 18.27 -11.01
#